data_AF-A0A497GKS4-F1
#
_entry.id   AF-A0A497GKS4-F1
#
_cell.length_a   1.000
_cell.length_b   1.000
_cell.length_c   1.000
_cell.angle_alpha   90.00
_cell.angle_beta   90.00
_cell.angle_gamma   90.00
#
_symmetry.space_group_name_H-M   'P 1'
#
loop_
_entity.id
_entity.type
_entity.pdbx_description
1 polymer ?
#
loop_
_entity_poly.entity_id
_entity_poly.type
_entity_poly.pdbx_seq_one_letter_code
_entity_poly.pdbx_strand_id
1 'polypeptide(L)'
;MIKEDGFSIDQLMRASQLIDSCYRSGDYAGIHHARDVLKHKGIRGILEDRILHRNLNYVNKEMEEILLNIEPTEVKEPLVVFEVETKNYITSYLGRELAYRYKDEVVVMVNYVKSLDLNYIYVRSYKYDLSKALKILKGKGLHVGGKSHVFVVTCRDRDCIREKDLTLNVLMETLSGD
;
A
#
# COMPACT_ATOMS: atom_id res chain seq x y z
N MET A 1 16.22 -22.22 -8.27
CA MET A 1 16.60 -22.50 -6.87
C MET A 1 17.67 -21.49 -6.50
N ILE A 2 17.37 -20.48 -5.67
CA ILE A 2 18.34 -19.44 -5.31
C ILE A 2 19.35 -20.08 -4.35
N LYS A 3 20.49 -20.51 -4.87
CA LYS A 3 21.68 -20.88 -4.12
C LYS A 3 22.75 -19.91 -4.59
N GLU A 4 23.17 -18.95 -3.75
CA GLU A 4 24.53 -18.39 -3.89
C GLU A 4 25.13 -17.62 -2.71
N ASP A 5 24.43 -17.25 -1.63
CA ASP A 5 25.11 -16.50 -0.52
C ASP A 5 24.78 -16.95 0.92
N GLY A 6 24.11 -18.10 1.12
CA GLY A 6 23.83 -18.61 2.47
C GLY A 6 22.88 -17.74 3.32
N PHE A 7 22.13 -16.82 2.71
CA PHE A 7 21.10 -16.04 3.38
C PHE A 7 19.78 -16.82 3.50
N SER A 8 19.13 -16.67 4.65
CA SER A 8 17.75 -17.15 4.87
C SER A 8 16.72 -16.29 4.11
N ILE A 9 15.52 -16.84 3.90
CA ILE A 9 14.39 -16.10 3.31
C ILE A 9 14.09 -14.84 4.12
N ASP A 10 14.10 -14.92 5.46
CA ASP A 10 13.83 -13.78 6.33
C ASP A 10 14.86 -12.66 6.17
N GLN A 11 16.14 -13.00 5.98
CA GLN A 11 17.19 -12.02 5.68
C GLN A 11 16.96 -11.35 4.34
N LEU A 12 16.57 -12.09 3.31
CA LEU A 12 16.27 -11.52 1.99
C LEU A 12 15.03 -10.60 2.06
N MET A 13 14.00 -11.01 2.80
CA MET A 13 12.82 -10.18 3.05
C MET A 13 13.18 -8.90 3.81
N ARG A 14 14.03 -9.00 4.84
CA ARG A 14 14.49 -7.83 5.59
C ARG A 14 15.32 -6.88 4.73
N ALA A 15 16.21 -7.40 3.88
CA ALA A 15 16.98 -6.59 2.94
C ALA A 15 16.05 -5.86 1.95
N SER A 16 15.03 -6.54 1.43
CA SER A 16 14.02 -5.91 0.57
C SER A 16 13.27 -4.80 1.30
N GLN A 17 12.87 -5.01 2.57
CA GLN A 17 12.18 -3.98 3.37
C GLN A 17 13.05 -2.74 3.60
N LEU A 18 14.35 -2.94 3.85
CA LEU A 18 15.32 -1.85 4.03
C LEU A 18 15.42 -1.00 2.75
N ILE A 19 15.52 -1.63 1.58
CA ILE A 19 15.57 -0.94 0.28
C ILE A 19 14.24 -0.22 0.00
N ASP A 20 13.11 -0.92 0.14
CA ASP A 20 11.78 -0.39 -0.12
C ASP A 20 11.44 0.80 0.77
N SER A 21 11.99 0.87 1.99
CA SER A 21 11.73 1.96 2.92
C SER A 21 12.11 3.32 2.35
N CYS A 22 13.20 3.40 1.56
CA CYS A 22 13.64 4.62 0.90
C CYS A 22 12.60 5.11 -0.12
N TYR A 23 12.02 4.19 -0.90
CA TYR A 23 10.94 4.53 -1.83
C TYR A 23 9.69 5.01 -1.09
N ARG A 24 9.29 4.30 -0.03
CA ARG A 24 8.12 4.66 0.78
C ARG A 24 8.28 6.02 1.43
N SER A 25 9.48 6.41 1.85
CA SER A 25 9.72 7.74 2.42
C SER A 25 9.99 8.84 1.40
N GLY A 26 9.96 8.53 0.09
CA GLY A 26 10.35 9.47 -0.96
C GLY A 26 11.83 9.90 -0.90
N ASP A 27 12.67 9.14 -0.21
CA ASP A 27 14.08 9.44 -0.02
C ASP A 27 14.91 8.94 -1.22
N TYR A 28 14.96 9.76 -2.28
CA TYR A 28 15.74 9.48 -3.47
C TYR A 28 17.23 9.31 -3.17
N ALA A 29 17.79 10.09 -2.23
CA ALA A 29 19.17 9.93 -1.81
C ALA A 29 19.40 8.55 -1.16
N GLY A 30 18.46 8.10 -0.32
CA GLY A 30 18.41 6.75 0.23
C GLY A 30 18.31 5.66 -0.84
N ILE A 31 17.54 5.87 -1.91
CA ILE A 31 17.47 4.92 -3.04
C ILE A 31 18.84 4.80 -3.73
N HIS A 32 19.51 5.92 -4.01
CA HIS A 32 20.84 5.92 -4.59
C HIS A 32 21.87 5.25 -3.67
N HIS A 33 21.83 5.56 -2.38
CA HIS A 33 22.66 4.92 -1.36
C HIS A 33 22.43 3.40 -1.32
N ALA A 34 21.17 2.95 -1.28
CA ALA A 34 20.83 1.52 -1.30
C ALA A 34 21.41 0.82 -2.55
N ARG A 35 21.34 1.46 -3.72
CA ARG A 35 21.93 0.92 -4.95
C ARG A 35 23.45 0.80 -4.86
N ASP A 36 24.11 1.82 -4.32
CA ASP A 36 25.57 1.82 -4.17
C ASP A 36 26.03 0.79 -3.15
N VAL A 37 25.34 0.66 -2.02
CA VAL A 37 25.60 -0.39 -1.01
C VAL A 37 25.40 -1.77 -1.62
N LEU A 38 24.28 -2.00 -2.32
CA LEU A 38 24.02 -3.30 -2.94
C LEU A 38 25.09 -3.66 -3.97
N LYS A 39 25.50 -2.70 -4.81
CA LYS A 39 26.53 -2.90 -5.85
C LYS A 39 27.89 -3.26 -5.28
N HIS A 40 28.33 -2.61 -4.19
CA HIS A 40 29.69 -2.74 -3.69
C HIS A 40 29.83 -3.68 -2.48
N LYS A 41 28.77 -3.87 -1.71
CA LYS A 41 28.75 -4.64 -0.45
C LYS A 41 27.72 -5.77 -0.42
N GLY A 42 26.92 -5.92 -1.48
CA GLY A 42 25.91 -6.97 -1.60
C GLY A 42 24.82 -6.89 -0.53
N ILE A 43 24.10 -8.01 -0.34
CA ILE A 43 23.00 -8.12 0.61
C ILE A 43 23.47 -7.95 2.07
N ARG A 44 24.66 -8.46 2.43
CA ARG A 44 25.22 -8.26 3.78
C ARG A 44 25.38 -6.76 4.08
N GLY A 45 25.90 -6.00 3.11
CA GLY A 45 26.01 -4.55 3.21
C GLY A 45 24.66 -3.87 3.47
N ILE A 46 23.61 -4.28 2.77
CA ILE A 46 22.25 -3.74 2.99
C ILE A 46 21.77 -4.03 4.42
N LEU A 47 21.94 -5.27 4.89
CA LEU A 47 21.49 -5.70 6.21
C LEU A 47 22.22 -4.99 7.36
N GLU A 48 23.44 -4.51 7.13
CA GLU A 48 24.27 -3.83 8.12
C GLU A 48 24.23 -2.29 8.01
N ASP A 49 23.56 -1.76 6.97
CA ASP A 49 23.59 -0.33 6.66
C ASP A 49 22.70 0.52 7.58
N ARG A 50 23.33 1.38 8.39
CA ARG A 50 22.65 2.21 9.39
C ARG A 50 21.67 3.23 8.80
N ILE A 51 21.92 3.74 7.59
CA ILE A 51 21.04 4.72 6.95
C ILE A 51 19.74 4.02 6.53
N LEU A 52 19.85 2.85 5.91
CA LEU A 52 18.67 2.07 5.51
C LEU A 52 17.83 1.63 6.71
N HIS A 53 18.48 1.23 7.81
CA HIS A 53 17.75 0.92 9.06
C HIS A 53 17.01 2.14 9.63
N ARG A 54 17.62 3.33 9.57
CA ARG A 54 16.95 4.56 10.02
C ARG A 54 15.70 4.86 9.18
N ASN A 55 15.78 4.70 7.86
CA ASN A 55 14.64 4.92 6.97
C ASN A 55 13.52 3.92 7.22
N LEU A 56 13.86 2.63 7.39
CA LEU A 56 12.87 1.61 7.72
C LEU A 56 12.20 1.88 9.07
N ASN A 57 12.96 2.27 10.09
CA ASN A 57 12.40 2.61 11.41
C ASN A 57 11.47 3.83 11.32
N TYR A 58 11.82 4.85 10.53
CA TYR A 58 10.98 6.02 10.32
C TYR A 58 9.63 5.65 9.69
N VAL A 59 9.64 4.82 8.63
CA VAL A 59 8.43 4.34 7.96
C VAL A 59 7.59 3.43 8.87
N ASN A 60 8.24 2.52 9.60
CA ASN A 60 7.54 1.59 10.51
C ASN A 60 6.89 2.32 11.68
N LYS A 61 7.54 3.35 12.23
CA LYS A 61 6.97 4.14 13.33
C LYS A 61 5.64 4.78 12.91
N GLU A 62 5.58 5.38 11.72
CA GLU A 62 4.34 5.94 11.20
C GLU A 62 3.26 4.86 10.99
N MET A 63 3.65 3.72 10.40
CA MET A 63 2.73 2.59 10.21
C MET A 63 2.13 2.10 11.53
N GLU A 64 2.97 1.92 12.56
CA GLU A 64 2.55 1.48 13.89
C GLU A 64 1.61 2.49 14.55
N GLU A 65 1.96 3.79 14.52
CA GLU A 65 1.13 4.88 15.07
C GLU A 65 -0.26 4.90 14.42
N ILE A 66 -0.34 4.73 13.10
CA ILE A 66 -1.62 4.68 12.39
C ILE A 66 -2.40 3.41 12.76
N LEU A 67 -1.76 2.25 12.67
CA LEU A 67 -2.41 0.96 12.88
C LEU A 67 -2.94 0.74 14.31
N LEU A 68 -2.42 1.48 15.28
CA LEU A 68 -2.89 1.48 16.67
C LEU A 68 -4.17 2.31 16.88
N ASN A 69 -4.41 3.32 16.04
CA ASN A 69 -5.46 4.32 16.28
C ASN A 69 -6.52 4.37 15.17
N ILE A 70 -6.28 3.71 14.04
CA ILE A 70 -7.18 3.75 12.88
C ILE A 70 -8.43 2.90 13.13
N GLU A 71 -9.59 3.51 12.98
CA GLU A 71 -10.90 2.88 13.06
C GLU A 71 -11.65 3.02 11.72
N PRO A 72 -12.58 2.09 11.39
CA PRO A 72 -13.41 2.24 10.21
C PRO A 72 -14.25 3.52 10.28
N THR A 73 -14.28 4.28 9.19
CA THR A 73 -15.16 5.44 9.05
C THR A 73 -16.56 5.05 8.59
N GLU A 74 -16.67 3.94 7.86
CA GLU A 74 -17.93 3.36 7.40
C GLU A 74 -17.81 1.84 7.33
N VAL A 75 -18.87 1.13 7.74
CA VAL A 75 -19.00 -0.32 7.58
C VAL A 75 -20.30 -0.58 6.84
N LYS A 76 -20.20 -1.17 5.64
CA LYS A 76 -21.34 -1.50 4.78
C LYS A 76 -21.05 -2.83 4.10
N GLU A 77 -21.46 -3.92 4.74
CA GLU A 77 -21.08 -5.27 4.31
C GLU A 77 -21.29 -5.50 2.80
N PRO A 78 -20.26 -6.03 2.09
CA PRO A 78 -19.01 -6.57 2.60
C PRO A 78 -17.85 -5.55 2.69
N LEU A 79 -18.12 -4.25 2.65
CA LEU A 79 -17.11 -3.18 2.64
C LEU A 79 -16.77 -2.67 4.05
N VAL A 80 -15.48 -2.44 4.29
CA VAL A 80 -14.97 -1.71 5.46
C VAL A 80 -14.12 -0.54 4.96
N VAL A 81 -14.54 0.67 5.27
CA VAL A 81 -13.95 1.91 4.76
C VAL A 81 -13.08 2.56 5.83
N PHE A 82 -11.90 3.01 5.42
CA PHE A 82 -10.97 3.76 6.25
C PHE A 82 -10.59 5.05 5.54
N GLU A 83 -10.44 6.13 6.31
CA GLU A 83 -9.85 7.37 5.84
C GLU A 83 -8.60 7.67 6.67
N VAL A 84 -7.49 7.96 5.99
CA VAL A 84 -6.20 8.17 6.65
C VAL A 84 -5.35 9.18 5.91
N GLU A 85 -4.55 9.90 6.67
CA GLU A 85 -3.53 10.80 6.16
C GLU A 85 -2.15 10.26 6.54
N THR A 86 -1.24 10.22 5.57
CA THR A 86 0.11 9.68 5.73
C THR A 86 1.15 10.68 5.24
N LYS A 87 2.29 10.75 5.92
CA LYS A 87 3.46 11.50 5.47
C LYS A 87 4.17 10.74 4.36
N ASN A 88 4.42 9.46 4.59
CA ASN A 88 5.14 8.59 3.66
C ASN A 88 4.18 7.88 2.70
N TYR A 89 4.69 7.47 1.54
CA TYR A 89 3.97 6.66 0.57
C TYR A 89 3.87 5.19 1.01
N ILE A 90 3.05 4.95 2.03
CA ILE A 90 2.81 3.65 2.67
C ILE A 90 1.46 3.03 2.31
N THR A 91 0.72 3.62 1.37
CA THR A 91 -0.66 3.24 1.00
C THR A 91 -0.83 1.73 0.81
N SER A 92 0.01 1.11 -0.01
CA SER A 92 -0.11 -0.34 -0.23
C SER A 92 0.26 -1.14 1.01
N TYR A 93 1.21 -0.70 1.82
CA TYR A 93 1.61 -1.43 3.01
C TYR A 93 0.49 -1.41 4.06
N LEU A 94 -0.03 -0.22 4.36
CA LEU A 94 -1.13 -0.03 5.29
C LEU A 94 -2.40 -0.79 4.84
N GLY A 95 -2.76 -0.67 3.56
CA GLY A 95 -3.93 -1.36 3.02
C GLY A 95 -3.80 -2.88 3.06
N ARG A 96 -2.59 -3.45 2.96
CA ARG A 96 -2.37 -4.89 3.11
C ARG A 96 -2.56 -5.36 4.57
N GLU A 97 -2.07 -4.59 5.53
CA GLU A 97 -2.24 -4.89 6.97
C GLU A 97 -3.71 -4.80 7.38
N LEU A 98 -4.43 -3.76 6.93
CA LEU A 98 -5.87 -3.64 7.17
C LEU A 98 -6.64 -4.81 6.54
N ALA A 99 -6.39 -5.14 5.28
CA ALA A 99 -7.04 -6.29 4.63
C ALA A 99 -6.75 -7.62 5.33
N TYR A 100 -5.61 -7.75 6.03
CA TYR A 100 -5.32 -8.96 6.80
C TYR A 100 -6.16 -9.04 8.09
N ARG A 101 -6.41 -7.88 8.74
CA ARG A 101 -7.33 -7.79 9.90
C ARG A 101 -8.78 -8.06 9.51
N TYR A 102 -9.20 -7.61 8.32
CA TYR A 102 -10.54 -7.75 7.74
C TYR A 102 -10.51 -8.69 6.53
N LYS A 103 -10.10 -9.94 6.78
CA LYS A 103 -9.81 -10.93 5.72
C LYS A 103 -11.03 -11.41 4.94
N ASP A 104 -12.22 -11.29 5.53
CA ASP A 104 -13.48 -11.80 4.98
C ASP A 104 -14.29 -10.69 4.28
N GLU A 105 -13.75 -9.48 4.27
CA GLU A 105 -14.34 -8.25 3.75
C GLU A 105 -13.55 -7.68 2.55
N VAL A 106 -14.01 -6.56 2.03
CA VAL A 106 -13.29 -5.69 1.10
C VAL A 106 -12.88 -4.42 1.85
N VAL A 107 -11.58 -4.23 2.04
CA VAL A 107 -11.04 -3.01 2.63
C VAL A 107 -10.94 -1.94 1.56
N VAL A 108 -11.55 -0.79 1.83
CA VAL A 108 -11.46 0.43 1.02
C VAL A 108 -10.77 1.49 1.88
N MET A 109 -9.56 1.90 1.51
CA MET A 109 -8.80 2.91 2.24
C MET A 109 -8.60 4.14 1.37
N VAL A 110 -9.22 5.24 1.76
CA VAL A 110 -8.95 6.58 1.21
C VAL A 110 -7.73 7.14 1.94
N ASN A 111 -6.64 7.35 1.21
CA ASN A 111 -5.36 7.78 1.78
C ASN A 111 -4.87 9.05 1.09
N TYR A 112 -4.73 10.12 1.87
CA TYR A 112 -3.99 11.31 1.47
C TYR A 112 -2.51 11.17 1.84
N VAL A 113 -1.62 11.25 0.84
CA VAL A 113 -0.17 11.11 1.01
C VAL A 113 0.49 12.48 0.89
N LYS A 114 0.88 13.08 2.02
CA LYS A 114 1.42 14.45 2.09
C LYS A 114 2.67 14.67 1.25
N SER A 115 3.59 13.71 1.25
CA SER A 115 4.84 13.83 0.49
C SER A 115 4.63 13.90 -1.02
N LEU A 116 3.49 13.45 -1.52
CA LEU A 116 3.13 13.46 -2.92
C LEU A 116 2.04 14.50 -3.26
N ASP A 117 1.38 15.08 -2.24
CA ASP A 117 0.17 15.90 -2.38
C ASP A 117 -0.91 15.20 -3.24
N LEU A 118 -1.11 13.91 -2.99
CA LEU A 118 -2.02 13.06 -3.77
C LEU A 118 -2.94 12.23 -2.88
N ASN A 119 -4.16 12.01 -3.37
CA ASN A 119 -5.12 11.09 -2.77
C ASN A 119 -5.20 9.80 -3.57
N TYR A 120 -5.32 8.69 -2.84
CA TYR A 120 -5.51 7.36 -3.39
C TYR A 120 -6.68 6.67 -2.72
N ILE A 121 -7.45 5.91 -3.49
CA ILE A 121 -8.38 4.92 -2.96
C ILE A 121 -7.75 3.56 -3.19
N TYR A 122 -7.25 2.95 -2.12
CA TYR A 122 -6.70 1.60 -2.14
C TYR A 122 -7.80 0.61 -1.78
N VAL A 123 -8.04 -0.36 -2.65
CA VAL A 123 -9.03 -1.40 -2.42
C VAL A 123 -8.35 -2.76 -2.44
N ARG A 124 -8.63 -3.60 -1.44
CA ARG A 124 -8.10 -4.96 -1.37
C ARG A 124 -9.09 -5.91 -0.71
N SER A 125 -9.12 -7.14 -1.21
CA SER A 125 -9.80 -8.26 -0.56
C SER A 125 -8.97 -9.54 -0.68
N TYR A 126 -9.08 -10.43 0.30
CA TYR A 126 -8.59 -11.81 0.18
C TYR A 126 -9.68 -12.79 -0.28
N LYS A 127 -10.96 -12.40 -0.16
CA LYS A 127 -12.10 -13.26 -0.43
C LYS A 127 -12.76 -12.97 -1.79
N TYR A 128 -12.94 -11.71 -2.13
CA TYR A 128 -13.72 -11.29 -3.31
C TYR A 128 -12.83 -11.02 -4.54
N ASP A 129 -13.34 -11.35 -5.73
CA ASP A 129 -12.76 -10.92 -7.01
C ASP A 129 -13.27 -9.52 -7.39
N LEU A 130 -12.35 -8.59 -7.57
CA LEU A 130 -12.56 -7.18 -7.84
C LEU A 130 -12.39 -6.85 -9.33
N SER A 131 -12.19 -7.83 -10.22
CA SER A 131 -11.92 -7.61 -11.64
C SER A 131 -13.07 -6.92 -12.35
N LYS A 132 -14.31 -7.26 -12.00
CA LYS A 132 -15.53 -6.63 -12.54
C LYS A 132 -15.59 -5.15 -12.15
N ALA A 133 -15.40 -4.85 -10.86
CA ALA A 133 -15.34 -3.48 -10.35
C ALA A 133 -14.23 -2.68 -11.04
N LEU A 134 -13.01 -3.25 -11.10
CA LEU A 134 -11.86 -2.63 -11.77
C LEU A 134 -12.17 -2.28 -13.24
N LYS A 135 -12.79 -3.18 -14.00
CA LYS A 135 -13.16 -2.95 -15.40
C LYS A 135 -14.18 -1.82 -15.54
N ILE A 136 -15.21 -1.79 -14.69
CA ILE A 136 -16.24 -0.74 -14.71
C ILE A 136 -15.61 0.62 -14.36
N LEU A 137 -14.79 0.70 -13.32
CA LEU A 137 -14.12 1.94 -12.91
C LEU A 137 -13.22 2.49 -14.02
N LYS A 138 -12.47 1.62 -14.73
CA LYS A 138 -11.71 2.00 -15.93
C LYS A 138 -12.62 2.55 -17.03
N GLY A 139 -13.73 1.86 -17.31
CA GLY A 139 -14.71 2.29 -18.32
C GLY A 139 -15.37 3.63 -18.01
N LYS A 140 -15.46 4.01 -16.72
CA LYS A 140 -15.96 5.32 -16.27
C LYS A 140 -14.88 6.41 -16.25
N GLY A 141 -13.67 6.14 -16.75
CA GLY A 141 -12.61 7.13 -16.92
C GLY A 141 -11.78 7.42 -15.66
N LEU A 142 -11.89 6.60 -14.61
CA LEU A 142 -11.03 6.73 -13.43
C LEU A 142 -9.58 6.30 -13.74
N HIS A 143 -8.62 7.00 -13.15
CA HIS A 143 -7.22 6.57 -13.13
C HIS A 143 -7.06 5.42 -12.14
N VAL A 144 -7.28 4.19 -12.61
CA VAL A 144 -7.25 3.00 -11.78
C VAL A 144 -6.31 1.92 -12.34
N GLY A 145 -5.48 1.35 -11.48
CA GLY A 145 -4.57 0.24 -11.77
C GLY A 145 -4.73 -0.87 -10.74
N GLY A 146 -4.54 -2.13 -11.14
CA GLY A 146 -4.76 -3.25 -10.21
C GLY A 146 -4.83 -4.63 -10.86
N LYS A 147 -5.18 -5.60 -10.03
CA LYS A 147 -5.38 -7.03 -10.30
C LYS A 147 -6.73 -7.48 -9.71
N SER A 148 -7.04 -8.77 -9.83
CA SER A 148 -8.29 -9.35 -9.34
C SER A 148 -8.58 -9.17 -7.85
N HIS A 149 -7.57 -8.99 -6.99
CA HIS A 149 -7.78 -8.87 -5.54
C HIS A 149 -7.32 -7.54 -4.95
N VAL A 150 -6.86 -6.62 -5.78
CA VAL A 150 -6.36 -5.32 -5.32
C VAL A 150 -6.38 -4.32 -6.45
N PHE A 151 -6.82 -3.10 -6.18
CA PHE A 151 -6.64 -1.98 -7.10
C PHE A 151 -6.46 -0.67 -6.36
N VAL A 152 -5.94 0.33 -7.08
CA VAL A 152 -5.76 1.68 -6.59
C VAL A 152 -6.35 2.66 -7.60
N VAL A 153 -7.18 3.57 -7.11
CA VAL A 153 -7.62 4.76 -7.85
C VAL A 153 -6.75 5.93 -7.41
N THR A 154 -6.17 6.67 -8.35
CA THR A 154 -5.55 7.98 -8.09
C THR A 154 -6.60 9.06 -8.29
N CYS A 155 -6.93 9.80 -7.24
CA CYS A 155 -7.93 10.86 -7.32
C CYS A 155 -7.35 12.07 -8.05
N ARG A 156 -8.18 12.76 -8.84
CA ARG A 156 -7.76 14.00 -9.52
C ARG A 156 -7.96 15.21 -8.64
N ASP A 157 -9.04 15.21 -7.87
CA ASP A 157 -9.41 16.29 -6.97
C ASP A 157 -8.89 16.02 -5.54
N ARG A 158 -8.63 17.10 -4.80
CA ARG A 158 -8.02 17.01 -3.46
C ARG A 158 -8.95 16.39 -2.41
N ASP A 159 -10.25 16.49 -2.59
CA ASP A 159 -11.23 15.91 -1.66
C ASP A 159 -11.55 14.43 -1.96
N CYS A 160 -11.20 13.95 -3.16
CA CYS A 160 -11.47 12.60 -3.65
C CYS A 160 -12.93 12.14 -3.51
N ILE A 161 -13.90 13.05 -3.32
CA ILE A 161 -15.28 12.69 -2.96
C ILE A 161 -15.93 11.92 -4.12
N ARG A 162 -15.83 12.47 -5.33
CA ARG A 162 -16.43 11.89 -6.53
C ARG A 162 -15.88 10.50 -6.83
N GLU A 163 -14.56 10.33 -6.74
CA GLU A 163 -13.91 9.04 -6.93
C GLU A 163 -14.29 8.03 -5.85
N LYS A 164 -14.42 8.48 -4.59
CA LYS A 164 -14.83 7.64 -3.46
C LYS A 164 -16.23 7.10 -3.67
N ASP A 165 -17.20 7.99 -3.89
CA ASP A 165 -18.60 7.63 -4.07
C ASP A 165 -18.78 6.67 -5.25
N LEU A 166 -18.10 6.96 -6.37
CA LEU A 166 -18.18 6.09 -7.53
C LEU A 166 -17.55 4.72 -7.27
N THR A 167 -16.43 4.67 -6.55
CA THR A 167 -15.75 3.41 -6.20
C THR A 167 -16.63 2.56 -5.28
N LEU A 168 -17.20 3.14 -4.23
CA LEU A 168 -18.09 2.45 -3.30
C LEU A 168 -19.36 1.93 -4.00
N ASN A 169 -19.99 2.75 -4.85
CA ASN A 169 -21.18 2.33 -5.59
C ASN A 169 -20.89 1.16 -6.52
N VAL A 170 -19.81 1.21 -7.30
CA VAL A 170 -19.43 0.11 -8.21
C VAL A 170 -19.07 -1.15 -7.43
N LEU A 171 -18.38 -1.03 -6.28
CA LEU A 171 -18.09 -2.17 -5.43
C LEU A 171 -19.38 -2.81 -4.91
N MET A 172 -20.31 -2.04 -4.37
CA MET A 172 -21.60 -2.57 -3.92
C MET A 172 -22.37 -3.26 -5.07
N GLU A 173 -22.50 -2.62 -6.22
CA GLU A 173 -23.19 -3.20 -7.39
C GLU A 173 -22.57 -4.52 -7.87
N THR A 174 -21.25 -4.64 -7.78
CA THR A 174 -20.55 -5.82 -8.31
C THR A 174 -20.47 -6.97 -7.32
N LEU A 175 -20.48 -6.68 -6.01
CA LEU A 175 -20.36 -7.68 -4.94
C LEU A 175 -21.73 -8.18 -4.44
N SER A 176 -22.81 -7.42 -4.66
CA SER A 176 -24.18 -7.86 -4.35
C SER A 176 -24.79 -8.81 -5.40
N GLY A 177 -24.04 -9.13 -6.46
CA GLY A 177 -24.51 -9.92 -7.60
C GLY A 177 -23.98 -11.35 -7.69
N ASP A 178 -23.26 -11.82 -6.66
CA ASP A 178 -22.70 -13.18 -6.55
C ASP A 178 -23.41 -14.00 -5.45
#